data_AF-A0A6P8Y6N0-F1
#
_entry.id   AF-A0A6P8Y6N0-F1
#
_cell.length_a   1.000
_cell.length_b   1.000
_cell.length_c   1.000
_cell.angle_alpha   90.00
_cell.angle_beta   90.00
_cell.angle_gamma   90.00
#
_symmetry.space_group_name_H-M   'P 1'
#
loop_
_entity.id
_entity.type
_entity.pdbx_description
1 polymer ?
#
loop_
_entity_poly.entity_id
_entity_poly.type
_entity_poly.pdbx_seq_one_letter_code
_entity_poly.pdbx_strand_id
1 'polypeptide(L)'
;MCKLRLLLHLLCLQLVCGSSQNQTLDYLWHHMNPKIDACVDFYEHACGGWAKAHRSDAYYSQLGQLDYNYKSRLITMLNRDPKMNEPRFVKLLRDNYRSCRRQRIKFKASHFVHFLLKWSESEWKLLKLLKLDHGLDLLPHYESSDEAEKADIEWLRQITVNWPHKQSGSAAAAEFLPLKRDEFRRLYQQLAMPHGMPREQLWIKLEKLELQLSQLPHNVSSGKVLSFQQFPDHWLLPLPLQPESSQMLDTHWRHYKQRLPRLLATHSLPVLLHYSLLRLLHKLQLRGAPQFTRHECAGQTHELLTHAAVWLLQQESEERQLMTDTMQQLFEQLRQRFALKLQENRNHFGAPAQRFLRDKLQRMRLQVSVLPGGDADEELRLLETHYAPLQLNVSDYFGNLLAILQQLNWQQQQDALEADGENNNTIAAAAASLHLLQPDGYGSYASPFFMPGRNLVLVPHSLLAPPIYWPQQPALLTQSALGFLIGHEMSHGFTPTDVIYDARGTRGSRQQRQQLRASEHFVRQSRCFRRKYKDMTDEKFCDINGLTLAHEAFVATSSATVAVNKSMQQLFFLNVAQFFCQLDELQLGQDSDVHGGSRQRINDAVFTSAAFNSAFDCSSPVRDECQLY
;
A
#
# COMPACT_ATOMS: atom_id res chain seq x y z
N MET A 1 -34.65 -14.58 12.75
CA MET A 1 -34.52 -15.12 11.38
C MET A 1 -35.67 -14.71 10.45
N CYS A 2 -36.96 -14.97 10.76
CA CYS A 2 -38.09 -14.51 9.91
C CYS A 2 -38.32 -12.99 9.87
N LYS A 3 -38.14 -12.27 10.99
CA LYS A 3 -38.43 -10.83 11.08
C LYS A 3 -37.52 -9.96 10.19
N LEU A 4 -36.25 -10.33 10.05
CA LEU A 4 -35.27 -9.55 9.29
C LEU A 4 -35.37 -9.83 7.78
N ARG A 5 -35.66 -11.07 7.36
CA ARG A 5 -36.07 -11.40 5.98
C ARG A 5 -37.35 -10.66 5.55
N LEU A 6 -38.33 -10.56 6.45
CA LEU A 6 -39.57 -9.82 6.20
C LEU A 6 -39.29 -8.31 6.06
N LEU A 7 -38.42 -7.76 6.91
CA LEU A 7 -37.99 -6.35 6.84
C LEU A 7 -37.28 -6.01 5.54
N LEU A 8 -36.43 -6.90 5.01
CA LEU A 8 -35.78 -6.67 3.72
C LEU A 8 -36.69 -6.86 2.52
N HIS A 9 -37.63 -7.81 2.54
CA HIS A 9 -38.65 -7.87 1.50
C HIS A 9 -39.57 -6.65 1.53
N LEU A 10 -39.88 -6.11 2.71
CA LEU A 10 -40.64 -4.85 2.85
C LEU A 10 -39.84 -3.63 2.35
N LEU A 11 -38.52 -3.58 2.57
CA LEU A 11 -37.63 -2.56 2.01
C LEU A 11 -37.52 -2.66 0.48
N CYS A 12 -37.48 -3.88 -0.06
CA CYS A 12 -37.49 -4.17 -1.50
C CYS A 12 -38.78 -3.65 -2.17
N LEU A 13 -39.91 -3.72 -1.47
CA LEU A 13 -41.19 -3.16 -1.90
C LEU A 13 -41.26 -1.62 -1.81
N GLN A 14 -40.50 -0.99 -0.91
CA GLN A 14 -40.49 0.48 -0.74
C GLN A 14 -39.50 1.21 -1.66
N LEU A 15 -38.48 0.52 -2.19
CA LEU A 15 -37.39 1.16 -2.95
C LEU A 15 -37.43 0.94 -4.48
N VAL A 16 -38.45 0.28 -5.05
CA VAL A 16 -38.53 -0.09 -6.48
C VAL A 16 -37.23 -0.76 -6.96
N CYS A 17 -37.08 -2.06 -6.67
CA CYS A 17 -35.85 -2.77 -6.98
C CYS A 17 -35.68 -3.15 -8.46
N GLY A 18 -34.53 -2.78 -9.04
CA GLY A 18 -33.96 -3.44 -10.22
C GLY A 18 -33.20 -4.73 -9.86
N SER A 19 -32.85 -5.55 -10.86
CA SER A 19 -32.16 -6.85 -10.66
C SER A 19 -30.83 -6.74 -9.90
N SER A 20 -30.10 -5.64 -10.06
CA SER A 20 -28.84 -5.37 -9.36
C SER A 20 -29.02 -5.12 -7.85
N GLN A 21 -30.12 -4.49 -7.42
CA GLN A 21 -30.38 -4.25 -5.99
C GLN A 21 -30.66 -5.53 -5.21
N ASN A 22 -31.36 -6.49 -5.82
CA ASN A 22 -31.59 -7.80 -5.21
C ASN A 22 -30.27 -8.57 -5.00
N GLN A 23 -29.36 -8.50 -5.98
CA GLN A 23 -28.05 -9.14 -5.89
C GLN A 23 -27.19 -8.57 -4.75
N THR A 24 -27.28 -7.26 -4.46
CA THR A 24 -26.52 -6.66 -3.36
C THR A 24 -27.09 -7.00 -2.00
N LEU A 25 -28.40 -7.03 -1.85
CA LEU A 25 -29.00 -7.46 -0.59
C LEU A 25 -28.63 -8.93 -0.33
N ASP A 26 -28.72 -9.78 -1.35
CA ASP A 26 -28.26 -11.17 -1.27
C ASP A 26 -26.77 -11.26 -0.90
N TYR A 27 -25.92 -10.37 -1.45
CA TYR A 27 -24.52 -10.25 -1.10
C TYR A 27 -24.31 -9.93 0.39
N LEU A 28 -24.95 -8.86 0.89
CA LEU A 28 -24.85 -8.46 2.29
C LEU A 28 -25.27 -9.59 3.23
N TRP A 29 -26.35 -10.30 2.86
CA TRP A 29 -26.88 -11.42 3.61
C TRP A 29 -25.98 -12.64 3.63
N HIS A 30 -25.37 -12.96 2.50
CA HIS A 30 -24.55 -14.16 2.35
C HIS A 30 -23.29 -14.12 3.23
N HIS A 31 -22.73 -12.93 3.46
CA HIS A 31 -21.48 -12.74 4.17
C HIS A 31 -21.65 -12.43 5.67
N MET A 32 -22.88 -12.20 6.12
CA MET A 32 -23.20 -11.92 7.53
C MET A 32 -23.30 -13.20 8.37
N ASN A 33 -22.87 -13.13 9.63
CA ASN A 33 -23.07 -14.15 10.65
C ASN A 33 -24.07 -13.67 11.73
N PRO A 34 -25.39 -13.89 11.54
CA PRO A 34 -26.41 -13.36 12.45
C PRO A 34 -26.46 -14.05 13.82
N LYS A 35 -25.60 -15.05 14.08
CA LYS A 35 -25.50 -15.69 15.41
C LYS A 35 -24.67 -14.88 16.39
N ILE A 36 -23.86 -13.96 15.87
CA ILE A 36 -22.98 -13.12 16.68
C ILE A 36 -23.71 -11.82 16.98
N ASP A 37 -23.62 -11.37 18.22
CA ASP A 37 -24.24 -10.12 18.66
C ASP A 37 -23.47 -8.93 18.07
N ALA A 38 -24.16 -8.12 17.27
CA ALA A 38 -23.62 -6.91 16.65
C ALA A 38 -23.07 -5.92 17.69
N CYS A 39 -23.60 -5.92 18.91
CA CYS A 39 -23.15 -5.04 19.99
C CYS A 39 -21.90 -5.55 20.73
N VAL A 40 -21.44 -6.77 20.41
CA VAL A 40 -20.25 -7.41 21.02
C VAL A 40 -19.09 -7.46 20.04
N ASP A 41 -19.32 -7.94 18.82
CA ASP A 41 -18.33 -7.96 17.74
C ASP A 41 -19.05 -7.72 16.41
N PHE A 42 -19.11 -6.45 16.01
CA PHE A 42 -19.84 -6.07 14.81
C PHE A 42 -19.15 -6.54 13.53
N TYR A 43 -17.81 -6.56 13.53
CA TYR A 43 -17.05 -7.11 12.41
C TYR A 43 -17.42 -8.58 12.17
N GLU A 44 -17.36 -9.42 13.20
CA GLU A 44 -17.73 -10.83 13.07
C GLU A 44 -19.20 -10.99 12.69
N HIS A 45 -20.09 -10.17 13.26
CA HIS A 45 -21.50 -10.14 12.84
C HIS A 45 -21.62 -9.87 11.33
N ALA A 46 -20.93 -8.87 10.80
CA ALA A 46 -21.03 -8.44 9.41
C ALA A 46 -20.27 -9.34 8.41
N CYS A 47 -19.14 -9.93 8.83
CA CYS A 47 -18.17 -10.62 7.97
C CYS A 47 -17.99 -12.12 8.24
N GLY A 48 -18.56 -12.69 9.30
CA GLY A 48 -18.30 -14.08 9.68
C GLY A 48 -18.73 -15.14 8.66
N GLY A 49 -19.55 -14.77 7.66
CA GLY A 49 -19.86 -15.62 6.50
C GLY A 49 -18.85 -15.49 5.34
N TRP A 50 -18.09 -14.40 5.28
CA TRP A 50 -17.20 -14.05 4.17
C TRP A 50 -16.06 -15.06 4.01
N ALA A 51 -15.39 -15.43 5.10
CA ALA A 51 -14.27 -16.37 5.04
C ALA A 51 -14.65 -17.73 4.45
N LYS A 52 -15.88 -18.20 4.75
CA LYS A 52 -16.41 -19.44 4.19
C LYS A 52 -16.78 -19.31 2.71
N ALA A 53 -17.35 -18.17 2.31
CA ALA A 53 -17.76 -17.91 0.93
C ALA A 53 -16.56 -17.82 -0.03
N HIS A 54 -15.42 -17.32 0.46
CA HIS A 54 -14.25 -16.98 -0.34
C HIS A 54 -13.01 -17.85 -0.10
N ARG A 55 -13.14 -18.98 0.61
CA ARG A 55 -12.00 -19.84 0.99
C ARG A 55 -11.19 -20.37 -0.20
N SER A 56 -11.82 -20.57 -1.35
CA SER A 56 -11.18 -21.10 -2.57
C SER A 56 -10.75 -20.04 -3.57
N ASP A 57 -10.97 -18.76 -3.25
CA ASP A 57 -10.67 -17.67 -4.17
C ASP A 57 -9.17 -17.33 -4.16
N ALA A 58 -8.72 -16.66 -5.23
CA ALA A 58 -7.33 -16.23 -5.38
C ALA A 58 -7.01 -14.93 -4.60
N TYR A 59 -7.95 -14.46 -3.78
CA TYR A 59 -7.86 -13.24 -2.99
C TYR A 59 -8.38 -13.51 -1.58
N TYR A 60 -7.97 -12.65 -0.64
CA TYR A 60 -8.16 -12.90 0.78
C TYR A 60 -8.95 -11.82 1.52
N SER A 61 -9.26 -10.72 0.86
CA SER A 61 -10.06 -9.63 1.39
C SER A 61 -10.93 -9.02 0.30
N GLN A 62 -11.93 -8.25 0.71
CA GLN A 62 -12.77 -7.48 -0.21
C GLN A 62 -11.94 -6.52 -1.09
N LEU A 63 -10.94 -5.88 -0.50
CA LEU A 63 -9.99 -5.03 -1.21
C LEU A 63 -9.15 -5.85 -2.20
N GLY A 64 -8.66 -7.02 -1.77
CA GLY A 64 -7.92 -7.94 -2.63
C GLY A 64 -8.75 -8.50 -3.78
N GLN A 65 -10.07 -8.66 -3.61
CA GLN A 65 -10.99 -9.03 -4.69
C GLN A 65 -11.03 -7.95 -5.78
N LEU A 66 -11.11 -6.67 -5.40
CA LEU A 66 -11.09 -5.56 -6.37
C LEU A 66 -9.79 -5.54 -7.16
N ASP A 67 -8.65 -5.68 -6.49
CA ASP A 67 -7.34 -5.76 -7.16
C ASP A 67 -7.26 -6.95 -8.12
N TYR A 68 -7.73 -8.12 -7.68
CA TYR A 68 -7.74 -9.32 -8.52
C TYR A 68 -8.62 -9.13 -9.77
N ASN A 69 -9.81 -8.56 -9.60
CA ASN A 69 -10.73 -8.30 -10.70
C ASN A 69 -10.16 -7.26 -11.68
N TYR A 70 -9.55 -6.19 -11.15
CA TYR A 70 -8.90 -5.16 -11.95
C TYR A 70 -7.72 -5.71 -12.76
N LYS A 71 -6.82 -6.49 -12.12
CA LYS A 71 -5.72 -7.19 -12.78
C LYS A 71 -6.23 -8.15 -13.85
N SER A 72 -7.32 -8.87 -13.60
CA SER A 72 -7.94 -9.79 -14.56
C SER A 72 -8.48 -9.06 -15.81
N ARG A 73 -9.11 -7.89 -15.62
CA ARG A 73 -9.54 -7.03 -16.72
C ARG A 73 -8.35 -6.49 -17.50
N LEU A 74 -7.30 -6.04 -16.82
CA LEU A 74 -6.07 -5.56 -17.45
C LEU A 74 -5.44 -6.65 -18.33
N ILE A 75 -5.29 -7.88 -17.82
CA ILE A 75 -4.79 -9.04 -18.58
C ILE A 75 -5.59 -9.23 -19.86
N THR A 76 -6.92 -9.13 -19.78
CA THR A 76 -7.79 -9.27 -20.95
C THR A 76 -7.46 -8.20 -21.99
N MET A 77 -7.32 -6.94 -21.57
CA MET A 77 -7.00 -5.84 -22.47
C MET A 77 -5.60 -5.96 -23.08
N LEU A 78 -4.59 -6.34 -22.29
CA LEU A 78 -3.19 -6.51 -22.73
C LEU A 78 -3.01 -7.64 -23.75
N ASN A 79 -3.89 -8.64 -23.74
CA ASN A 79 -3.86 -9.77 -24.68
C ASN A 79 -4.71 -9.58 -25.94
N ARG A 80 -5.60 -8.58 -25.99
CA ARG A 80 -6.32 -8.22 -27.24
C ARG A 80 -5.35 -7.73 -28.31
N ASP A 81 -5.75 -7.87 -29.58
CA ASP A 81 -5.01 -7.31 -30.70
C ASP A 81 -4.97 -5.77 -30.61
N PRO A 82 -3.82 -5.12 -30.89
CA PRO A 82 -3.71 -3.68 -30.90
C PRO A 82 -4.70 -3.03 -31.88
N LYS A 83 -5.33 -1.92 -31.47
CA LYS A 83 -6.14 -1.08 -32.37
C LYS A 83 -5.21 -0.33 -33.35
N MET A 84 -5.71 0.00 -34.56
CA MET A 84 -4.91 0.70 -35.60
C MET A 84 -4.30 2.03 -35.12
N ASN A 85 -5.02 2.78 -34.28
CA ASN A 85 -4.58 4.07 -33.74
C ASN A 85 -4.23 3.95 -32.24
N GLU A 86 -3.71 2.80 -31.80
CA GLU A 86 -3.32 2.60 -30.41
C GLU A 86 -2.13 3.50 -30.04
N PRO A 87 -2.19 4.26 -28.92
CA PRO A 87 -1.10 5.13 -28.48
C PRO A 87 0.20 4.36 -28.20
N ARG A 88 1.35 5.03 -28.36
CA ARG A 88 2.68 4.47 -28.14
C ARG A 88 2.85 3.99 -26.71
N PHE A 89 2.35 4.74 -25.72
CA PHE A 89 2.45 4.33 -24.32
C PHE A 89 1.68 3.03 -24.01
N VAL A 90 0.59 2.73 -24.73
CA VAL A 90 -0.12 1.46 -24.60
C VAL A 90 0.70 0.31 -25.20
N LYS A 91 1.42 0.57 -26.30
CA LYS A 91 2.38 -0.40 -26.84
C LYS A 91 3.48 -0.70 -25.82
N LEU A 92 4.06 0.31 -25.17
CA LEU A 92 5.05 0.12 -24.10
C LEU A 92 4.48 -0.73 -22.96
N LEU A 93 3.25 -0.47 -22.54
CA LEU A 93 2.54 -1.25 -21.54
C LEU A 93 2.43 -2.74 -21.93
N ARG A 94 2.00 -3.03 -23.16
CA ARG A 94 1.92 -4.41 -23.69
C ARG A 94 3.29 -5.07 -23.78
N ASP A 95 4.30 -4.33 -24.21
CA ASP A 95 5.66 -4.85 -24.38
C ASP A 95 6.30 -5.21 -23.03
N ASN A 96 6.04 -4.41 -21.98
CA ASN A 96 6.44 -4.72 -20.61
C ASN A 96 5.75 -5.99 -20.07
N TYR A 97 4.43 -6.08 -20.24
CA TYR A 97 3.68 -7.28 -19.83
C TYR A 97 4.18 -8.53 -20.54
N ARG A 98 4.37 -8.45 -21.87
CA ARG A 98 4.83 -9.58 -22.68
C ARG A 98 6.26 -9.98 -22.33
N SER A 99 7.15 -9.03 -22.03
CA SER A 99 8.52 -9.35 -21.61
C SER A 99 8.53 -10.09 -20.26
N CYS A 100 7.71 -9.67 -19.30
CA CYS A 100 7.50 -10.39 -18.03
C CYS A 100 7.03 -11.83 -18.27
N ARG A 101 5.99 -12.02 -19.08
CA ARG A 101 5.44 -13.35 -19.41
C ARG A 101 6.43 -14.25 -20.15
N ARG A 102 7.36 -13.68 -20.92
CA ARG A 102 8.33 -14.40 -21.76
C ARG A 102 9.68 -14.63 -21.10
N GLN A 103 9.90 -14.15 -19.87
CA GLN A 103 11.18 -14.27 -19.15
C GLN A 103 11.69 -15.72 -19.08
N ARG A 104 10.80 -16.71 -19.05
CA ARG A 104 11.13 -18.14 -19.08
C ARG A 104 12.01 -18.56 -20.27
N ILE A 105 11.96 -17.83 -21.38
CA ILE A 105 12.65 -18.21 -22.64
C ILE A 105 14.07 -17.62 -22.73
N LYS A 106 14.41 -16.56 -21.97
CA LYS A 106 15.71 -15.84 -22.11
C LYS A 106 16.34 -15.33 -20.79
N PHE A 107 15.90 -15.79 -19.62
CA PHE A 107 16.49 -15.36 -18.34
C PHE A 107 17.99 -15.65 -18.26
N LYS A 108 18.80 -14.59 -18.11
CA LYS A 108 20.23 -14.68 -17.78
C LYS A 108 20.47 -14.02 -16.44
N ALA A 109 20.71 -14.83 -15.41
CA ALA A 109 20.98 -14.35 -14.06
C ALA A 109 22.13 -13.32 -14.00
N SER A 110 23.13 -13.46 -14.87
CA SER A 110 24.23 -12.49 -14.98
C SER A 110 23.75 -11.11 -15.42
N HIS A 111 22.78 -11.00 -16.33
CA HIS A 111 22.23 -9.71 -16.74
C HIS A 111 21.57 -8.99 -15.55
N PHE A 112 20.85 -9.73 -14.70
CA PHE A 112 20.23 -9.18 -13.51
C PHE A 112 21.26 -8.70 -12.47
N VAL A 113 22.36 -9.43 -12.27
CA VAL A 113 23.43 -8.98 -11.37
C VAL A 113 24.17 -7.75 -11.93
N HIS A 114 24.44 -7.70 -13.24
CA HIS A 114 24.99 -6.48 -13.86
C HIS A 114 24.04 -5.29 -13.79
N PHE A 115 22.73 -5.53 -13.87
CA PHE A 115 21.71 -4.51 -13.63
C PHE A 115 21.86 -3.93 -12.22
N LEU A 116 21.93 -4.77 -11.19
CA LEU A 116 22.15 -4.33 -9.80
C LEU A 116 23.49 -3.59 -9.60
N LEU A 117 24.52 -3.92 -10.40
CA LEU A 117 25.82 -3.24 -10.35
C LEU A 117 25.84 -1.86 -11.01
N LYS A 118 24.94 -1.61 -11.97
CA LYS A 118 24.77 -0.31 -12.61
C LYS A 118 23.84 0.62 -11.82
N TRP A 119 23.12 0.05 -10.86
CA TRP A 119 22.19 0.73 -9.97
C TRP A 119 22.95 1.58 -8.94
N SER A 120 22.55 2.84 -8.76
CA SER A 120 23.24 3.80 -7.89
C SER A 120 22.47 4.10 -6.59
N GLU A 121 23.15 4.64 -5.57
CA GLU A 121 22.58 4.89 -4.23
C GLU A 121 21.37 5.82 -4.17
N SER A 122 21.23 6.74 -5.13
CA SER A 122 20.08 7.66 -5.17
C SER A 122 18.75 6.95 -5.42
N GLU A 123 18.79 5.66 -5.77
CA GLU A 123 17.64 4.87 -6.23
C GLU A 123 17.15 3.85 -5.18
N TRP A 124 17.57 3.95 -3.91
CA TRP A 124 17.20 2.98 -2.86
C TRP A 124 15.68 2.84 -2.65
N LYS A 125 14.90 3.93 -2.80
CA LYS A 125 13.42 3.88 -2.73
C LYS A 125 12.82 2.94 -3.77
N LEU A 126 13.35 2.96 -4.98
CA LEU A 126 12.92 2.12 -6.11
C LEU A 126 13.23 0.63 -5.87
N LEU A 127 14.20 0.32 -5.01
CA LEU A 127 14.51 -1.06 -4.63
C LEU A 127 13.50 -1.64 -3.62
N LYS A 128 12.77 -0.79 -2.87
CA LYS A 128 11.61 -1.23 -2.06
C LYS A 128 10.47 -1.75 -2.94
N LEU A 129 10.17 -1.10 -4.07
CA LEU A 129 9.15 -1.55 -5.03
C LEU A 129 9.48 -2.96 -5.56
N LEU A 130 10.77 -3.21 -5.81
CA LEU A 130 11.24 -4.51 -6.30
C LEU A 130 11.12 -5.65 -5.25
N LYS A 131 11.06 -5.31 -3.96
CA LYS A 131 11.16 -6.26 -2.84
C LYS A 131 9.91 -7.10 -2.64
N LEU A 132 8.71 -6.52 -2.73
CA LEU A 132 7.46 -7.24 -2.48
C LEU A 132 7.03 -8.14 -3.65
N ASP A 133 7.25 -7.70 -4.90
CA ASP A 133 6.58 -8.32 -6.06
C ASP A 133 7.48 -9.18 -6.97
N HIS A 134 8.81 -9.15 -6.82
CA HIS A 134 9.74 -9.79 -7.77
C HIS A 134 10.49 -11.02 -7.25
N GLY A 135 10.05 -11.60 -6.12
CA GLY A 135 10.76 -12.73 -5.49
C GLY A 135 12.15 -12.35 -4.97
N LEU A 136 12.36 -11.05 -4.72
CA LEU A 136 13.54 -10.46 -4.09
C LEU A 136 13.40 -10.43 -2.57
N ASP A 137 12.82 -11.49 -2.01
CA ASP A 137 12.88 -11.90 -0.59
C ASP A 137 14.33 -12.07 -0.06
N LEU A 138 15.32 -11.69 -0.87
CA LEU A 138 16.75 -11.67 -0.58
C LEU A 138 17.16 -10.48 0.30
N LEU A 139 16.27 -9.53 0.59
CA LEU A 139 16.58 -8.33 1.37
C LEU A 139 15.59 -8.21 2.54
N PRO A 140 15.93 -8.58 3.78
CA PRO A 140 14.99 -8.59 4.90
C PRO A 140 14.47 -7.19 5.23
N HIS A 141 13.27 -7.15 5.84
CA HIS A 141 12.55 -5.96 6.31
C HIS A 141 13.43 -5.02 7.15
N TYR A 142 13.56 -3.77 6.72
CA TYR A 142 13.92 -2.69 7.63
C TYR A 142 13.23 -1.40 7.18
N GLU A 143 12.26 -0.99 7.97
CA GLU A 143 11.79 0.38 8.05
C GLU A 143 12.58 1.02 9.19
N SER A 144 13.53 1.90 8.89
CA SER A 144 13.89 2.94 9.85
C SER A 144 13.48 4.28 9.29
N SER A 145 12.53 4.89 9.98
CA SER A 145 12.54 6.31 10.24
C SER A 145 13.86 6.66 10.93
N ASP A 146 14.83 7.17 10.19
CA ASP A 146 15.66 8.30 10.63
C ASP A 146 16.68 8.66 9.55
N GLU A 147 17.07 9.92 9.59
CA GLU A 147 17.66 10.71 8.52
C GLU A 147 19.03 10.25 8.04
N ALA A 148 19.27 10.64 6.78
CA ALA A 148 20.52 10.70 6.03
C ALA A 148 21.82 10.83 6.85
N GLU A 149 22.76 9.91 6.62
CA GLU A 149 24.13 10.17 6.16
C GLU A 149 24.96 8.87 6.22
N LYS A 150 25.64 8.51 5.10
CA LYS A 150 26.56 7.37 4.88
C LYS A 150 25.86 6.08 4.41
N ALA A 151 26.29 5.35 3.39
CA ALA A 151 27.51 5.31 2.58
C ALA A 151 27.24 4.49 1.30
N ASP A 152 27.95 4.81 0.19
CA ASP A 152 27.97 4.28 -1.19
C ASP A 152 27.82 2.75 -1.46
N ILE A 153 27.66 1.91 -0.42
CA ILE A 153 27.75 0.44 -0.44
C ILE A 153 26.75 -0.20 0.56
N GLU A 154 25.89 0.56 1.24
CA GLU A 154 25.04 0.04 2.34
C GLU A 154 23.96 -0.93 1.84
N TRP A 155 23.48 -0.80 0.61
CA TRP A 155 22.49 -1.73 0.03
C TRP A 155 23.04 -3.16 -0.15
N LEU A 156 24.34 -3.30 -0.44
CA LEU A 156 25.01 -4.60 -0.52
C LEU A 156 25.08 -5.29 0.84
N ARG A 157 25.04 -4.50 1.93
CA ARG A 157 24.88 -5.05 3.27
C ARG A 157 23.53 -5.72 3.44
N GLN A 158 22.53 -5.39 2.63
CA GLN A 158 21.18 -5.90 2.80
C GLN A 158 20.94 -7.21 2.04
N ILE A 159 21.82 -7.58 1.10
CA ILE A 159 21.78 -8.86 0.38
C ILE A 159 22.00 -10.01 1.34
N THR A 160 20.96 -10.80 1.59
CA THR A 160 21.09 -12.10 2.28
C THR A 160 21.76 -13.09 1.36
N VAL A 161 23.08 -13.15 1.49
CA VAL A 161 23.89 -14.22 0.95
C VAL A 161 23.73 -15.44 1.86
N ASN A 162 23.25 -16.55 1.31
CA ASN A 162 23.16 -17.80 2.05
C ASN A 162 24.57 -18.26 2.45
N TRP A 163 24.87 -18.30 3.74
CA TRP A 163 26.17 -18.70 4.26
C TRP A 163 26.29 -20.23 4.26
N PRO A 164 27.39 -20.81 3.73
CA PRO A 164 27.53 -22.26 3.70
C PRO A 164 27.51 -22.87 5.10
N HIS A 165 26.75 -23.95 5.32
CA HIS A 165 26.63 -24.61 6.63
C HIS A 165 26.50 -26.15 6.50
N LYS A 166 26.81 -26.88 7.59
CA LYS A 166 26.94 -28.35 7.58
C LYS A 166 25.62 -29.14 7.69
N GLN A 167 24.50 -28.52 8.07
CA GLN A 167 23.23 -29.22 8.29
C GLN A 167 22.23 -28.95 7.17
N SER A 168 22.09 -29.84 6.19
CA SER A 168 20.95 -29.73 5.26
C SER A 168 20.49 -31.08 4.75
N GLY A 169 19.27 -31.48 5.15
CA GLY A 169 18.56 -32.66 4.68
C GLY A 169 17.43 -32.36 3.68
N SER A 170 17.39 -31.20 3.02
CA SER A 170 16.39 -30.90 1.97
C SER A 170 17.02 -30.25 0.73
N ALA A 171 16.25 -30.11 -0.36
CA ALA A 171 16.69 -29.55 -1.66
C ALA A 171 17.28 -28.13 -1.59
N ALA A 172 17.08 -27.40 -0.48
CA ALA A 172 17.78 -26.15 -0.17
C ALA A 172 19.29 -26.34 0.08
N ALA A 173 19.78 -27.58 0.21
CA ALA A 173 21.18 -27.94 0.50
C ALA A 173 22.19 -27.31 -0.45
N ALA A 174 21.88 -27.25 -1.76
CA ALA A 174 22.82 -26.81 -2.77
C ALA A 174 23.19 -25.32 -2.64
N GLU A 175 22.26 -24.47 -2.17
CA GLU A 175 22.52 -23.04 -1.94
C GLU A 175 23.52 -22.80 -0.79
N PHE A 176 23.70 -23.79 0.08
CA PHE A 176 24.55 -23.74 1.28
C PHE A 176 25.84 -24.57 1.15
N LEU A 177 26.12 -25.12 -0.03
CA LEU A 177 27.41 -25.75 -0.28
C LEU A 177 28.47 -24.70 -0.61
N PRO A 178 29.74 -24.92 -0.20
CA PRO A 178 30.86 -24.16 -0.73
C PRO A 178 30.89 -24.23 -2.26
N LEU A 179 31.20 -23.12 -2.92
CA LEU A 179 31.39 -23.06 -4.37
C LEU A 179 32.54 -23.98 -4.75
N LYS A 180 32.37 -24.78 -5.80
CA LYS A 180 33.48 -25.52 -6.41
C LYS A 180 34.29 -24.59 -7.31
N ARG A 181 35.56 -24.91 -7.53
CA ARG A 181 36.46 -24.11 -8.37
C ARG A 181 35.92 -23.89 -9.78
N ASP A 182 35.29 -24.89 -10.38
CA ASP A 182 34.69 -24.78 -11.71
C ASP A 182 33.39 -23.96 -11.72
N GLU A 183 32.62 -23.99 -10.63
CA GLU A 183 31.45 -23.10 -10.44
C GLU A 183 31.92 -21.65 -10.33
N PHE A 184 32.91 -21.38 -9.49
CA PHE A 184 33.52 -20.06 -9.38
C PHE A 184 34.04 -19.54 -10.73
N ARG A 185 34.78 -20.37 -11.49
CA ARG A 185 35.30 -19.96 -12.81
C ARG A 185 34.18 -19.55 -13.76
N ARG A 186 33.09 -20.32 -13.82
CA ARG A 186 31.91 -20.00 -14.64
C ARG A 186 31.25 -18.70 -14.19
N LEU A 187 31.01 -18.53 -12.89
CA LEU A 187 30.38 -17.33 -12.32
C LEU A 187 31.24 -16.08 -12.54
N TYR A 188 32.54 -16.18 -12.29
CA TYR A 188 33.51 -15.09 -12.48
C TYR A 188 33.56 -14.62 -13.94
N GLN A 189 33.57 -15.55 -14.88
CA GLN A 189 33.54 -15.22 -16.32
C GLN A 189 32.22 -14.54 -16.72
N GLN A 190 31.09 -14.99 -16.17
CA GLN A 190 29.79 -14.44 -16.49
C GLN A 190 29.55 -13.03 -15.95
N LEU A 191 30.20 -12.63 -14.86
CA LEU A 191 30.06 -11.29 -14.26
C LEU A 191 31.00 -10.24 -14.85
N ALA A 192 31.91 -10.63 -15.77
CA ALA A 192 32.88 -9.73 -16.39
C ALA A 192 33.52 -8.74 -15.40
N MET A 193 33.92 -9.25 -14.21
CA MET A 193 34.26 -8.44 -13.03
C MET A 193 35.30 -7.34 -13.35
N PRO A 194 35.16 -6.13 -12.77
CA PRO A 194 36.09 -5.04 -13.05
C PRO A 194 37.52 -5.41 -12.65
N HIS A 195 38.48 -5.00 -13.47
CA HIS A 195 39.90 -5.24 -13.25
C HIS A 195 40.34 -4.68 -11.89
N GLY A 196 41.00 -5.52 -11.07
CA GLY A 196 41.49 -5.11 -9.74
C GLY A 196 42.03 -6.25 -8.88
N MET A 197 41.58 -7.50 -9.07
CA MET A 197 42.16 -8.69 -8.45
C MET A 197 42.25 -9.85 -9.44
N PRO A 198 43.43 -10.48 -9.62
CA PRO A 198 43.57 -11.69 -10.44
C PRO A 198 42.62 -12.79 -9.97
N ARG A 199 41.94 -13.44 -10.91
CA ARG A 199 40.94 -14.50 -10.66
C ARG A 199 41.40 -15.55 -9.65
N GLU A 200 42.65 -16.03 -9.78
CA GLU A 200 43.20 -17.05 -8.90
C GLU A 200 43.47 -16.53 -7.48
N GLN A 201 43.86 -15.26 -7.34
CA GLN A 201 44.03 -14.63 -6.04
C GLN A 201 42.68 -14.45 -5.34
N LEU A 202 41.63 -14.10 -6.09
CA LEU A 202 40.27 -14.02 -5.55
C LEU A 202 39.77 -15.40 -5.10
N TRP A 203 39.95 -16.44 -5.92
CA TRP A 203 39.55 -17.81 -5.56
C TRP A 203 40.12 -18.24 -4.21
N ILE A 204 41.43 -18.09 -4.00
CA ILE A 204 42.10 -18.49 -2.74
C ILE A 204 41.49 -17.77 -1.53
N LYS A 205 41.17 -16.48 -1.68
CA LYS A 205 40.52 -15.70 -0.61
C LYS A 205 39.09 -16.16 -0.35
N LEU A 206 38.31 -16.45 -1.39
CA LEU A 206 36.92 -16.89 -1.26
C LEU A 206 36.81 -18.31 -0.71
N GLU A 207 37.65 -19.24 -1.18
CA GLU A 207 37.71 -20.61 -0.69
C GLU A 207 38.02 -20.64 0.82
N LYS A 208 38.98 -19.81 1.26
CA LYS A 208 39.28 -19.64 2.69
C LYS A 208 38.09 -19.05 3.46
N LEU A 209 37.47 -17.99 2.94
CA LEU A 209 36.31 -17.35 3.56
C LEU A 209 35.14 -18.35 3.73
N GLU A 210 34.78 -19.09 2.68
CA GLU A 210 33.71 -20.09 2.71
C GLU A 210 33.99 -21.24 3.67
N LEU A 211 35.25 -21.69 3.75
CA LEU A 211 35.67 -22.68 4.73
C LEU A 211 35.48 -22.15 6.16
N GLN A 212 35.89 -20.91 6.44
CA GLN A 212 35.73 -20.28 7.75
C GLN A 212 34.25 -20.07 8.12
N LEU A 213 33.42 -19.70 7.13
CA LEU A 213 31.97 -19.58 7.29
C LEU A 213 31.31 -20.92 7.62
N SER A 214 31.67 -21.99 6.90
CA SER A 214 31.13 -23.34 7.11
C SER A 214 31.47 -23.96 8.47
N GLN A 215 32.47 -23.41 9.15
CA GLN A 215 32.94 -23.83 10.47
C GLN A 215 32.31 -23.02 11.61
N LEU A 216 31.50 -21.99 11.30
CA LEU A 216 30.76 -21.28 12.33
C LEU A 216 29.74 -22.24 12.98
N PRO A 217 29.66 -22.30 14.32
CA PRO A 217 28.77 -23.23 15.00
C PRO A 217 27.30 -22.85 14.77
N HIS A 218 26.51 -23.81 14.28
CA HIS A 218 25.08 -23.67 13.96
C HIS A 218 24.16 -24.51 14.88
N ASN A 219 24.67 -25.15 15.94
CA ASN A 219 23.92 -26.15 16.70
C ASN A 219 22.67 -25.58 17.40
N VAL A 220 21.52 -26.21 17.12
CA VAL A 220 20.24 -26.01 17.79
C VAL A 220 20.13 -26.99 18.96
N SER A 221 20.28 -26.50 20.19
CA SER A 221 19.89 -27.27 21.39
C SER A 221 19.50 -26.32 22.52
N SER A 222 18.23 -26.43 22.94
CA SER A 222 17.43 -25.59 23.84
C SER A 222 18.15 -24.88 25.02
N GLY A 223 18.04 -23.55 25.13
CA GLY A 223 18.54 -22.79 26.29
C GLY A 223 18.18 -21.27 26.36
N LYS A 224 17.70 -20.85 27.54
CA LYS A 224 17.25 -19.52 28.09
C LYS A 224 17.63 -18.19 27.41
N VAL A 225 16.64 -17.28 27.32
CA VAL A 225 16.53 -15.95 26.65
C VAL A 225 17.28 -14.75 27.31
N LEU A 226 17.73 -13.75 26.52
CA LEU A 226 18.22 -12.40 26.98
C LEU A 226 17.77 -11.24 26.04
N SER A 227 17.78 -10.00 26.57
CA SER A 227 17.29 -8.73 25.95
C SER A 227 18.32 -8.00 25.04
N PHE A 228 17.80 -7.20 24.10
CA PHE A 228 18.49 -6.60 22.94
C PHE A 228 19.36 -5.36 23.21
N GLN A 229 19.37 -4.81 24.42
CA GLN A 229 19.94 -3.48 24.73
C GLN A 229 21.49 -3.43 24.89
N GLN A 230 22.24 -4.38 24.32
CA GLN A 230 23.69 -4.52 24.60
C GLN A 230 24.61 -4.51 23.37
N PHE A 231 24.13 -4.18 22.16
CA PHE A 231 24.94 -4.27 20.94
C PHE A 231 25.04 -2.93 20.18
N PRO A 232 26.24 -2.51 19.71
CA PRO A 232 26.40 -1.31 18.89
C PRO A 232 25.87 -1.49 17.46
N ASP A 233 25.15 -0.50 16.94
CA ASP A 233 24.37 -0.55 15.69
C ASP A 233 25.19 -0.73 14.40
N HIS A 234 26.52 -0.53 14.45
CA HIS A 234 27.38 -0.48 13.26
C HIS A 234 27.99 -1.84 12.83
N TRP A 235 27.51 -2.97 13.39
CA TRP A 235 28.10 -4.31 13.16
C TRP A 235 27.13 -5.36 12.61
N LEU A 236 25.90 -4.99 12.23
CA LEU A 236 24.85 -5.94 11.84
C LEU A 236 24.62 -5.96 10.32
N LEU A 237 25.26 -6.90 9.63
CA LEU A 237 24.80 -7.42 8.34
C LEU A 237 23.64 -8.41 8.60
N PRO A 238 22.54 -8.39 7.82
CA PRO A 238 21.27 -8.92 8.24
C PRO A 238 21.24 -10.44 8.14
N LEU A 239 20.81 -10.99 9.24
CA LEU A 239 20.43 -12.37 9.43
C LEU A 239 19.00 -12.55 8.93
N PRO A 240 18.52 -13.78 8.74
CA PRO A 240 17.09 -14.02 8.55
C PRO A 240 16.35 -13.54 9.80
N LEU A 241 15.78 -12.34 9.73
CA LEU A 241 14.86 -11.80 10.72
C LEU A 241 13.47 -12.05 10.17
N GLN A 242 12.78 -13.06 10.70
CA GLN A 242 11.33 -13.03 10.69
C GLN A 242 10.89 -12.06 11.79
N PRO A 243 10.14 -10.99 11.47
CA PRO A 243 9.83 -9.91 12.42
C PRO A 243 8.60 -10.18 13.30
N GLU A 244 8.23 -11.43 13.58
CA GLU A 244 6.97 -11.70 14.32
C GLU A 244 7.11 -12.06 15.80
N SER A 245 8.29 -11.91 16.41
CA SER A 245 8.33 -11.89 17.87
C SER A 245 9.53 -11.14 18.43
N SER A 246 9.29 -9.95 18.95
CA SER A 246 10.15 -9.27 19.92
C SER A 246 10.17 -9.96 21.30
N GLN A 247 9.73 -11.23 21.36
CA GLN A 247 9.93 -12.14 22.48
C GLN A 247 10.44 -13.47 21.93
N MET A 248 11.60 -13.93 22.42
CA MET A 248 12.26 -15.21 22.09
C MET A 248 13.34 -15.14 21.01
N LEU A 249 14.40 -14.35 21.26
CA LEU A 249 15.68 -14.57 20.60
C LEU A 249 16.52 -15.56 21.39
N ASP A 250 16.74 -16.71 20.78
CA ASP A 250 17.50 -17.84 21.32
C ASP A 250 18.98 -17.48 21.47
N THR A 251 19.62 -18.01 22.51
CA THR A 251 21.00 -17.63 22.88
C THR A 251 22.07 -18.24 21.98
N HIS A 252 21.68 -19.16 21.10
CA HIS A 252 22.56 -19.88 20.18
C HIS A 252 23.07 -19.00 19.04
N TRP A 253 22.26 -18.04 18.58
CA TRP A 253 22.65 -17.16 17.49
C TRP A 253 23.64 -16.07 17.94
N ARG A 254 23.94 -15.99 19.24
CA ARG A 254 24.85 -15.00 19.84
C ARG A 254 26.30 -15.22 19.40
N HIS A 255 26.77 -16.47 19.35
CA HIS A 255 28.13 -16.78 18.89
C HIS A 255 28.29 -16.57 17.38
N TYR A 256 27.28 -16.92 16.60
CA TYR A 256 27.23 -16.63 15.17
C TYR A 256 27.24 -15.11 14.91
N LYS A 257 26.37 -14.34 15.59
CA LYS A 257 26.29 -12.87 15.55
C LYS A 257 27.58 -12.17 15.96
N GLN A 258 28.34 -12.72 16.92
CA GLN A 258 29.62 -12.13 17.34
C GLN A 258 30.78 -12.48 16.42
N ARG A 259 30.79 -13.70 15.85
CA ARG A 259 31.92 -14.21 15.07
C ARG A 259 31.83 -13.81 13.60
N LEU A 260 30.63 -13.73 13.03
CA LEU A 260 30.44 -13.38 11.61
C LEU A 260 30.98 -11.97 11.30
N PRO A 261 30.61 -10.88 12.00
CA PRO A 261 31.15 -9.55 11.73
C PRO A 261 32.67 -9.49 11.89
N ARG A 262 33.23 -10.17 12.91
CA ARG A 262 34.67 -10.26 13.12
C ARG A 262 35.38 -10.98 11.97
N LEU A 263 34.80 -12.07 11.47
CA LEU A 263 35.31 -12.80 10.31
C LEU A 263 35.26 -11.94 9.04
N LEU A 264 34.14 -11.27 8.79
CA LEU A 264 34.01 -10.38 7.63
C LEU A 264 34.99 -9.20 7.70
N ALA A 265 35.22 -8.62 8.89
CA ALA A 265 36.19 -7.56 9.10
C ALA A 265 37.65 -7.98 8.81
N THR A 266 37.97 -9.28 8.77
CA THR A 266 39.31 -9.75 8.34
C THR A 266 39.51 -9.74 6.83
N HIS A 267 38.49 -9.41 6.04
CA HIS A 267 38.52 -9.38 4.58
C HIS A 267 38.33 -7.96 4.06
N SER A 268 38.96 -7.64 2.93
CA SER A 268 38.79 -6.32 2.32
C SER A 268 37.42 -6.19 1.66
N LEU A 269 36.88 -4.97 1.63
CA LEU A 269 35.59 -4.68 1.02
C LEU A 269 35.48 -5.19 -0.43
N PRO A 270 36.50 -5.04 -1.31
CA PRO A 270 36.46 -5.65 -2.64
C PRO A 270 36.22 -7.17 -2.61
N VAL A 271 36.86 -7.91 -1.70
CA VAL A 271 36.68 -9.37 -1.62
C VAL A 271 35.25 -9.73 -1.22
N LEU A 272 34.69 -9.01 -0.24
CA LEU A 272 33.32 -9.21 0.21
C LEU A 272 32.30 -8.87 -0.88
N LEU A 273 32.52 -7.80 -1.65
CA LEU A 273 31.68 -7.42 -2.78
C LEU A 273 31.68 -8.49 -3.87
N HIS A 274 32.87 -8.94 -4.28
CA HIS A 274 33.00 -10.00 -5.27
C HIS A 274 32.32 -11.29 -4.79
N TYR A 275 32.49 -11.65 -3.51
CA TYR A 275 31.83 -12.80 -2.90
C TYR A 275 30.30 -12.68 -2.98
N SER A 276 29.74 -11.54 -2.56
CA SER A 276 28.30 -11.31 -2.57
C SER A 276 27.70 -11.40 -3.97
N LEU A 277 28.36 -10.81 -4.97
CA LEU A 277 27.90 -10.84 -6.36
C LEU A 277 27.96 -12.25 -6.97
N LEU A 278 29.03 -12.98 -6.70
CA LEU A 278 29.19 -14.37 -7.16
C LEU A 278 28.14 -15.28 -6.51
N ARG A 279 27.89 -15.13 -5.22
CA ARG A 279 26.87 -15.90 -4.50
C ARG A 279 25.46 -15.53 -4.90
N LEU A 280 25.18 -14.26 -5.15
CA LEU A 280 23.90 -13.81 -5.71
C LEU A 280 23.67 -14.43 -7.09
N LEU A 281 24.66 -14.35 -7.99
CA LEU A 281 24.58 -14.98 -9.31
C LEU A 281 24.35 -16.49 -9.20
N HIS A 282 25.09 -17.17 -8.32
CA HIS A 282 24.95 -18.61 -8.09
C HIS A 282 23.53 -18.98 -7.64
N LYS A 283 22.99 -18.24 -6.66
CA LYS A 283 21.64 -18.45 -6.15
C LYS A 283 20.58 -18.26 -7.25
N LEU A 284 20.71 -17.21 -8.05
CA LEU A 284 19.81 -16.94 -9.17
C LEU A 284 19.89 -18.03 -10.26
N GLN A 285 21.06 -18.59 -10.51
CA GLN A 285 21.21 -19.72 -11.45
C GLN A 285 20.59 -21.00 -10.91
N LEU A 286 20.73 -21.28 -9.61
CA LEU A 286 20.14 -22.46 -8.96
C LEU A 286 18.61 -22.39 -8.94
N ARG A 287 18.05 -21.20 -8.66
CA ARG A 287 16.58 -20.99 -8.65
C ARG A 287 15.97 -20.93 -10.06
N GLY A 288 16.76 -20.55 -11.05
CA GLY A 288 16.28 -20.35 -12.42
C GLY A 288 15.44 -19.07 -12.57
N ALA A 289 14.76 -18.93 -13.70
CA ALA A 289 13.91 -17.76 -13.96
C ALA A 289 12.74 -17.71 -12.96
N PRO A 290 12.42 -16.54 -12.38
CA PRO A 290 11.20 -16.38 -11.59
C PRO A 290 9.98 -16.74 -12.45
N GLN A 291 9.05 -17.49 -11.87
CA GLN A 291 7.86 -17.97 -12.58
C GLN A 291 6.67 -17.08 -12.31
N PHE A 292 6.68 -15.87 -12.88
CA PHE A 292 5.59 -14.93 -12.66
C PHE A 292 4.27 -15.44 -13.26
N THR A 293 3.22 -15.44 -12.43
CA THR A 293 1.85 -15.67 -12.88
C THR A 293 1.41 -14.53 -13.82
N ARG A 294 0.30 -14.75 -14.52
CA ARG A 294 -0.25 -13.69 -15.40
C ARG A 294 -0.70 -12.47 -14.59
N HIS A 295 -1.15 -12.69 -13.36
CA HIS A 295 -1.63 -11.66 -12.43
C HIS A 295 -0.47 -10.88 -11.82
N GLU A 296 0.62 -11.55 -11.47
CA GLU A 296 1.86 -10.89 -11.02
C GLU A 296 2.44 -9.99 -12.12
N CYS A 297 2.57 -10.50 -13.35
CA CYS A 297 3.04 -9.67 -14.47
C CYS A 297 2.11 -8.48 -14.76
N ALA A 298 0.80 -8.65 -14.60
CA ALA A 298 -0.16 -7.56 -14.81
C ALA A 298 -0.10 -6.53 -13.68
N GLY A 299 0.05 -6.97 -12.42
CA GLY A 299 0.26 -6.11 -11.26
C GLY A 299 1.51 -5.25 -11.42
N GLN A 300 2.66 -5.88 -11.64
CA GLN A 300 3.92 -5.16 -11.86
C GLN A 300 3.83 -4.20 -13.06
N THR A 301 3.21 -4.64 -14.16
CA THR A 301 3.04 -3.77 -15.34
C THR A 301 2.15 -2.57 -15.03
N HIS A 302 1.09 -2.76 -14.24
CA HIS A 302 0.25 -1.68 -13.76
C HIS A 302 1.07 -0.72 -12.89
N GLU A 303 1.72 -1.19 -11.83
CA GLU A 303 2.50 -0.36 -10.91
C GLU A 303 3.56 0.48 -11.63
N LEU A 304 4.38 -0.16 -12.47
CA LEU A 304 5.47 0.49 -13.21
C LEU A 304 4.98 1.49 -14.26
N LEU A 305 3.80 1.26 -14.86
CA LEU A 305 3.25 2.06 -15.95
C LEU A 305 1.79 2.45 -15.63
N THR A 306 1.59 2.96 -14.42
CA THR A 306 0.26 3.17 -13.82
C THR A 306 -0.67 3.98 -14.70
N HIS A 307 -0.23 5.13 -15.18
CA HIS A 307 -1.07 6.00 -16.01
C HIS A 307 -1.48 5.32 -17.32
N ALA A 308 -0.55 4.63 -17.99
CA ALA A 308 -0.87 3.90 -19.21
C ALA A 308 -1.90 2.76 -18.97
N ALA A 309 -1.79 2.04 -17.86
CA ALA A 309 -2.71 0.96 -17.53
C ALA A 309 -4.10 1.47 -17.14
N VAL A 310 -4.16 2.53 -16.32
CA VAL A 310 -5.42 3.17 -15.93
C VAL A 310 -6.10 3.78 -17.15
N TRP A 311 -5.36 4.44 -18.04
CA TRP A 311 -5.89 4.97 -19.30
C TRP A 311 -6.52 3.87 -20.13
N LEU A 312 -5.79 2.77 -20.35
CA LEU A 312 -6.28 1.64 -21.13
C LEU A 312 -7.60 1.10 -20.56
N LEU A 313 -7.70 0.92 -19.25
CA LEU A 313 -8.90 0.39 -18.60
C LEU A 313 -10.10 1.36 -18.61
N GLN A 314 -9.84 2.67 -18.59
CA GLN A 314 -10.90 3.69 -18.62
C GLN A 314 -11.52 3.89 -20.00
N GLN A 315 -10.82 3.54 -21.09
CA GLN A 315 -11.37 3.64 -22.45
C GLN A 315 -12.64 2.81 -22.67
N GLU A 316 -12.86 1.76 -21.88
CA GLU A 316 -14.04 0.88 -22.01
C GLU A 316 -15.13 1.23 -20.97
N SER A 317 -15.00 2.36 -20.27
CA SER A 317 -15.97 2.80 -19.26
C SER A 317 -16.88 3.89 -19.81
N GLU A 318 -17.98 3.49 -20.45
CA GLU A 318 -18.99 4.41 -21.01
C GLU A 318 -19.59 5.34 -19.94
N GLU A 319 -19.60 4.92 -18.68
CA GLU A 319 -20.18 5.67 -17.55
C GLU A 319 -19.14 6.47 -16.74
N ARG A 320 -17.92 6.69 -17.26
CA ARG A 320 -16.82 7.40 -16.55
C ARG A 320 -17.25 8.76 -15.99
N GLN A 321 -17.98 9.55 -16.78
CA GLN A 321 -18.45 10.86 -16.37
C GLN A 321 -19.47 10.75 -15.22
N LEU A 322 -20.45 9.86 -15.35
CA LEU A 322 -21.46 9.63 -14.32
C LEU A 322 -20.85 9.20 -12.99
N MET A 323 -19.85 8.31 -13.02
CA MET A 323 -19.11 7.91 -11.82
C MET A 323 -18.39 9.09 -11.19
N THR A 324 -17.71 9.90 -12.00
CA THR A 324 -16.98 11.09 -11.53
C THR A 324 -17.94 12.08 -10.87
N ASP A 325 -19.07 12.38 -11.51
CA ASP A 325 -20.07 13.31 -10.99
C ASP A 325 -20.67 12.80 -9.67
N THR A 326 -20.97 11.49 -9.60
CA THR A 326 -21.48 10.86 -8.36
C THR A 326 -20.50 11.00 -7.21
N MET A 327 -19.20 10.76 -7.46
CA MET A 327 -18.17 10.87 -6.43
C MET A 327 -17.93 12.32 -5.99
N GLN A 328 -17.95 13.28 -6.92
CA GLN A 328 -17.86 14.71 -6.60
C GLN A 328 -19.04 15.18 -5.74
N GLN A 329 -20.25 14.73 -6.05
CA GLN A 329 -21.44 15.04 -5.24
C GLN A 329 -21.33 14.44 -3.83
N LEU A 330 -20.88 13.19 -3.71
CA LEU A 330 -20.67 12.54 -2.42
C LEU A 330 -19.61 13.29 -1.58
N PHE A 331 -18.46 13.63 -2.19
CA PHE A 331 -17.41 14.41 -1.52
C PHE A 331 -17.93 15.77 -1.03
N GLU A 332 -18.73 16.47 -1.84
CA GLU A 332 -19.31 17.75 -1.44
C GLU A 332 -20.26 17.60 -0.25
N GLN A 333 -21.09 16.56 -0.21
CA GLN A 333 -21.96 16.28 0.93
C GLN A 333 -21.16 16.05 2.22
N LEU A 334 -20.09 15.27 2.15
CA LEU A 334 -19.19 15.02 3.29
C LEU A 334 -18.48 16.30 3.73
N ARG A 335 -17.99 17.10 2.77
CA ARG A 335 -17.32 18.38 3.03
C ARG A 335 -18.24 19.35 3.76
N GLN A 336 -19.51 19.40 3.39
CA GLN A 336 -20.51 20.21 4.07
C GLN A 336 -20.76 19.74 5.51
N ARG A 337 -20.88 18.43 5.76
CA ARG A 337 -21.00 17.90 7.13
C ARG A 337 -19.78 18.25 7.97
N PHE A 338 -18.58 18.11 7.41
CA PHE A 338 -17.36 18.45 8.13
C PHE A 338 -17.25 19.96 8.38
N ALA A 339 -17.70 20.80 7.44
CA ALA A 339 -17.73 22.25 7.64
C ALA A 339 -18.60 22.66 8.83
N LEU A 340 -19.73 21.97 9.07
CA LEU A 340 -20.57 22.19 10.24
C LEU A 340 -19.82 21.84 11.54
N LYS A 341 -19.13 20.70 11.60
CA LYS A 341 -18.29 20.34 12.77
C LYS A 341 -17.21 21.39 13.05
N LEU A 342 -16.53 21.89 12.02
CA LEU A 342 -15.55 22.97 12.20
C LEU A 342 -16.19 24.27 12.71
N GLN A 343 -17.41 24.59 12.28
CA GLN A 343 -18.15 25.78 12.71
C GLN A 343 -18.59 25.70 14.18
N GLU A 344 -18.96 24.51 14.67
CA GLU A 344 -19.26 24.29 16.09
C GLU A 344 -18.08 24.66 17.00
N ASN A 345 -16.85 24.64 16.46
CA ASN A 345 -15.63 25.09 17.11
C ASN A 345 -15.45 24.48 18.51
N ARG A 346 -15.66 23.17 18.62
CA ARG A 346 -15.55 22.44 19.89
C ARG A 346 -14.21 22.59 20.60
N ASN A 347 -13.15 22.84 19.83
CA ASN A 347 -11.82 23.10 20.36
C ASN A 347 -11.61 24.54 20.87
N HIS A 348 -12.60 25.42 20.74
CA HIS A 348 -12.49 26.84 21.10
C HIS A 348 -11.29 27.52 20.45
N PHE A 349 -11.02 27.18 19.18
CA PHE A 349 -9.96 27.82 18.41
C PHE A 349 -10.27 29.31 18.22
N GLY A 350 -9.22 30.13 18.32
CA GLY A 350 -9.30 31.55 17.96
C GLY A 350 -9.55 31.74 16.46
N ALA A 351 -10.01 32.94 16.08
CA ALA A 351 -10.40 33.25 14.70
C ALA A 351 -9.35 32.89 13.63
N PRO A 352 -8.03 33.09 13.83
CA PRO A 352 -7.01 32.69 12.84
C PRO A 352 -6.97 31.18 12.60
N ALA A 353 -7.02 30.36 13.66
CA ALA A 353 -7.01 28.90 13.55
C ALA A 353 -8.32 28.38 12.92
N GLN A 354 -9.46 28.96 13.29
CA GLN A 354 -10.74 28.66 12.65
C GLN A 354 -10.75 28.96 11.15
N ARG A 355 -10.23 30.12 10.76
CA ARG A 355 -10.11 30.49 9.33
C ARG A 355 -9.20 29.51 8.60
N PHE A 356 -8.05 29.18 9.18
CA PHE A 356 -7.13 28.21 8.59
C PHE A 356 -7.78 26.85 8.31
N LEU A 357 -8.47 26.28 9.28
CA LEU A 357 -9.11 24.96 9.13
C LEU A 357 -10.24 25.00 8.09
N ARG A 358 -11.06 26.06 8.09
CA ARG A 358 -12.14 26.22 7.10
C ARG A 358 -11.60 26.46 5.71
N ASP A 359 -10.58 27.31 5.55
CA ASP A 359 -9.95 27.55 4.24
C ASP A 359 -9.35 26.26 3.68
N LYS A 360 -8.72 25.44 4.55
CA LYS A 360 -8.20 24.11 4.18
C LYS A 360 -9.31 23.20 3.67
N LEU A 361 -10.40 23.04 4.43
CA LEU A 361 -11.52 22.19 4.04
C LEU A 361 -12.17 22.69 2.74
N GLN A 362 -12.38 24.01 2.62
CA GLN A 362 -13.03 24.62 1.47
C GLN A 362 -12.25 24.42 0.17
N ARG A 363 -10.92 24.43 0.22
CA ARG A 363 -10.06 24.22 -0.96
C ARG A 363 -9.60 22.78 -1.16
N MET A 364 -10.02 21.86 -0.29
CA MET A 364 -9.74 20.45 -0.48
C MET A 364 -10.45 19.96 -1.74
N ARG A 365 -9.74 19.16 -2.54
CA ARG A 365 -10.25 18.65 -3.82
C ARG A 365 -10.42 17.13 -3.77
N LEU A 366 -11.33 16.63 -4.59
CA LEU A 366 -11.44 15.21 -4.93
C LEU A 366 -10.98 15.00 -6.37
N GLN A 367 -10.17 13.98 -6.60
CA GLN A 367 -9.86 13.49 -7.94
C GLN A 367 -10.24 12.01 -8.07
N VAL A 368 -11.02 11.70 -9.11
CA VAL A 368 -11.46 10.35 -9.43
C VAL A 368 -10.59 9.86 -10.58
N SER A 369 -9.66 8.96 -10.30
CA SER A 369 -8.52 8.53 -11.15
C SER A 369 -7.19 9.19 -10.83
N VAL A 370 -6.11 8.47 -11.10
CA VAL A 370 -4.73 8.99 -11.15
C VAL A 370 -4.42 9.72 -12.45
N LEU A 371 -5.32 9.69 -13.43
CA LEU A 371 -5.16 10.48 -14.64
C LEU A 371 -5.61 11.92 -14.39
N PRO A 372 -4.92 12.91 -14.99
CA PRO A 372 -5.37 14.29 -14.99
C PRO A 372 -6.65 14.35 -15.84
N GLY A 373 -7.81 14.33 -15.18
CA GLY A 373 -9.10 14.41 -15.88
C GLY A 373 -9.22 15.68 -16.72
N GLY A 374 -10.13 15.70 -17.70
CA GLY A 374 -10.30 16.83 -18.61
C GLY A 374 -10.53 16.38 -20.05
N ASP A 375 -10.00 17.14 -21.01
CA ASP A 375 -10.06 16.86 -22.44
C ASP A 375 -9.27 15.58 -22.79
N ALA A 376 -9.91 14.67 -23.53
CA ALA A 376 -9.33 13.37 -23.87
C ALA A 376 -8.06 13.51 -24.74
N ASP A 377 -8.01 14.51 -25.63
CA ASP A 377 -6.85 14.74 -26.48
C ASP A 377 -5.69 15.34 -25.67
N GLU A 378 -5.98 16.18 -24.67
CA GLU A 378 -4.98 16.69 -23.73
C GLU A 378 -4.40 15.57 -22.85
N GLU A 379 -5.24 14.72 -22.26
CA GLU A 379 -4.82 13.54 -21.50
C GLU A 379 -3.90 12.65 -22.34
N LEU A 380 -4.27 12.40 -23.60
CA LEU A 380 -3.47 11.62 -24.54
C LEU A 380 -2.10 12.27 -24.83
N ARG A 381 -2.06 13.58 -25.12
CA ARG A 381 -0.80 14.31 -25.36
C ARG A 381 0.12 14.30 -24.14
N LEU A 382 -0.45 14.47 -22.94
CA LEU A 382 0.29 14.42 -21.68
C LEU A 382 0.94 13.06 -21.47
N LEU A 383 0.20 11.97 -21.68
CA LEU A 383 0.72 10.60 -21.53
C LEU A 383 1.78 10.27 -22.58
N GLU A 384 1.58 10.65 -23.83
CA GLU A 384 2.61 10.48 -24.88
C GLU A 384 3.90 11.21 -24.52
N THR A 385 3.79 12.45 -24.04
CA THR A 385 4.94 13.25 -23.60
C THR A 385 5.63 12.62 -22.40
N HIS A 386 4.85 12.19 -21.39
CA HIS A 386 5.36 11.56 -20.17
C HIS A 386 6.16 10.29 -20.47
N TYR A 387 5.67 9.45 -21.39
CA TYR A 387 6.33 8.19 -21.75
C TYR A 387 7.29 8.31 -22.95
N ALA A 388 7.45 9.48 -23.57
CA ALA A 388 8.29 9.69 -24.76
C ALA A 388 9.76 9.20 -24.63
N PRO A 389 10.45 9.39 -23.49
CA PRO A 389 11.84 8.95 -23.33
C PRO A 389 12.00 7.43 -23.28
N LEU A 390 10.93 6.71 -22.94
CA LEU A 390 11.00 5.27 -22.65
C LEU A 390 11.07 4.44 -23.93
N GLN A 391 11.95 3.43 -23.92
CA GLN A 391 12.06 2.43 -24.97
C GLN A 391 12.09 1.04 -24.34
N LEU A 392 11.10 0.21 -24.67
CA LEU A 392 10.95 -1.14 -24.13
C LEU A 392 11.10 -2.19 -25.21
N ASN A 393 11.63 -3.35 -24.84
CA ASN A 393 11.84 -4.50 -25.70
C ASN A 393 11.14 -5.74 -25.13
N VAL A 394 10.29 -6.37 -25.95
CA VAL A 394 9.51 -7.57 -25.57
C VAL A 394 10.40 -8.76 -25.17
N SER A 395 11.67 -8.78 -25.57
CA SER A 395 12.62 -9.84 -25.21
C SER A 395 13.47 -9.53 -23.97
N ASP A 396 13.41 -8.32 -23.41
CA ASP A 396 14.32 -7.88 -22.34
C ASP A 396 13.57 -7.30 -21.14
N TYR A 397 13.03 -8.19 -20.31
CA TYR A 397 12.28 -7.78 -19.12
C TYR A 397 13.10 -6.93 -18.13
N PHE A 398 14.37 -7.28 -17.87
CA PHE A 398 15.18 -6.52 -16.93
C PHE A 398 15.73 -5.22 -17.49
N GLY A 399 16.04 -5.18 -18.79
CA GLY A 399 16.35 -3.93 -19.47
C GLY A 399 15.15 -2.96 -19.42
N ASN A 400 13.94 -3.48 -19.63
CA ASN A 400 12.71 -2.70 -19.49
C ASN A 400 12.53 -2.16 -18.07
N LEU A 401 12.69 -3.03 -17.07
CA LEU A 401 12.59 -2.65 -15.67
C LEU A 401 13.58 -1.54 -15.31
N LEU A 402 14.85 -1.67 -15.72
CA LEU A 402 15.85 -0.61 -15.51
C LEU A 402 15.44 0.70 -16.17
N ALA A 403 15.03 0.65 -17.44
CA ALA A 403 14.67 1.84 -18.19
C ALA A 403 13.49 2.58 -17.54
N ILE A 404 12.49 1.83 -17.05
CA ILE A 404 11.36 2.40 -16.33
C ILE A 404 11.85 3.03 -15.02
N LEU A 405 12.58 2.28 -14.19
CA LEU A 405 13.02 2.77 -12.89
C LEU A 405 13.93 4.00 -12.98
N GLN A 406 14.82 4.06 -13.98
CA GLN A 406 15.63 5.24 -14.27
C GLN A 406 14.78 6.46 -14.64
N GLN A 407 13.71 6.24 -15.40
CA GLN A 407 12.75 7.29 -15.72
C GLN A 407 12.02 7.76 -14.45
N LEU A 408 11.54 6.86 -13.59
CA LEU A 408 10.88 7.23 -12.33
C LEU A 408 11.83 8.04 -11.42
N ASN A 409 13.09 7.61 -11.28
CA ASN A 409 14.11 8.33 -10.51
C ASN A 409 14.35 9.74 -11.07
N TRP A 410 14.55 9.85 -12.38
CA TRP A 410 14.75 11.14 -13.03
C TRP A 410 13.57 12.08 -12.81
N GLN A 411 12.34 11.56 -12.89
CA GLN A 411 11.12 12.32 -12.62
C GLN A 411 11.05 12.82 -11.16
N GLN A 412 11.34 11.94 -10.19
CA GLN A 412 11.37 12.31 -8.77
C GLN A 412 12.40 13.41 -8.49
N GLN A 413 13.55 13.39 -9.17
CA GLN A 413 14.57 14.43 -9.05
C GLN A 413 14.12 15.76 -9.66
N GLN A 414 13.41 15.75 -10.79
CA GLN A 414 12.85 16.98 -11.38
C GLN A 414 11.79 17.60 -10.45
N ASP A 415 10.88 16.80 -9.90
CA ASP A 415 9.85 17.28 -8.97
C ASP A 415 10.46 17.95 -7.72
N ALA A 416 11.54 17.37 -7.18
CA ALA A 416 12.25 17.94 -6.04
C ALA A 416 12.86 19.32 -6.34
N LEU A 417 13.35 19.52 -7.56
CA LEU A 417 13.92 20.80 -8.01
C LEU A 417 12.82 21.85 -8.25
N GLU A 418 11.65 21.44 -8.74
CA GLU A 418 10.50 22.34 -8.95
C GLU A 418 9.84 22.78 -7.63
N ALA A 419 9.84 21.92 -6.61
CA ALA A 419 9.28 22.21 -5.29
C ALA A 419 10.02 23.31 -4.51
N ASP A 420 11.31 23.53 -4.79
CA ASP A 420 12.13 24.59 -4.20
C ASP A 420 11.97 25.96 -4.91
N GLY A 421 11.28 26.02 -6.05
CA GLY A 421 11.05 27.25 -6.81
C GLY A 421 9.77 27.99 -6.39
N GLU A 422 9.90 29.18 -5.80
CA GLU A 422 8.80 30.09 -5.36
C GLU A 422 7.94 30.70 -6.51
N ASN A 423 7.65 29.99 -7.60
CA ASN A 423 6.84 30.56 -8.69
C ASN A 423 5.35 30.27 -8.50
N ASN A 424 4.54 31.32 -8.38
CA ASN A 424 3.10 31.29 -8.07
C ASN A 424 2.17 30.74 -9.18
N ASN A 425 2.71 30.30 -10.33
CA ASN A 425 1.95 29.64 -11.41
C ASN A 425 1.93 28.09 -11.29
N THR A 426 2.50 27.55 -10.21
CA THR A 426 2.77 26.12 -9.99
C THR A 426 1.58 25.27 -9.56
N ILE A 427 0.45 25.86 -9.10
CA ILE A 427 -0.68 25.06 -8.59
C ILE A 427 -1.38 24.26 -9.71
N ALA A 428 -1.50 24.83 -10.91
CA ALA A 428 -2.08 24.15 -12.08
C ALA A 428 -1.11 23.12 -12.67
N ALA A 429 0.18 23.48 -12.79
CA ALA A 429 1.23 22.57 -13.27
C ALA A 429 1.45 21.38 -12.32
N ALA A 430 1.46 21.64 -11.01
CA ALA A 430 1.51 20.59 -10.01
C ALA A 430 0.25 19.73 -10.09
N ALA A 431 -0.97 20.30 -10.13
CA ALA A 431 -2.21 19.52 -10.23
C ALA A 431 -2.29 18.60 -11.46
N ALA A 432 -1.59 18.94 -12.54
CA ALA A 432 -1.49 18.13 -13.77
C ALA A 432 -0.26 17.19 -13.81
N SER A 433 0.63 17.26 -12.80
CA SER A 433 1.84 16.44 -12.79
C SER A 433 1.51 14.98 -12.49
N LEU A 434 1.63 14.15 -13.52
CA LEU A 434 1.62 12.68 -13.45
C LEU A 434 2.69 12.14 -12.49
N HIS A 435 3.73 12.91 -12.20
CA HIS A 435 4.88 12.46 -11.40
C HIS A 435 4.54 12.25 -9.92
N LEU A 436 3.65 13.07 -9.35
CA LEU A 436 3.22 12.94 -7.96
C LEU A 436 2.14 11.88 -7.72
N LEU A 437 1.64 11.24 -8.78
CA LEU A 437 0.66 10.15 -8.72
C LEU A 437 1.30 8.77 -8.96
N GLN A 438 2.63 8.71 -8.97
CA GLN A 438 3.37 7.45 -9.07
C GLN A 438 3.39 6.70 -7.74
N PRO A 439 3.31 5.36 -7.77
CA PRO A 439 2.77 4.59 -6.67
C PRO A 439 3.83 4.18 -5.64
N ASP A 440 4.75 5.07 -5.26
CA ASP A 440 5.67 4.75 -4.16
C ASP A 440 4.89 4.57 -2.85
N GLY A 441 4.50 3.32 -2.54
CA GLY A 441 3.84 2.94 -1.29
C GLY A 441 2.32 3.05 -1.25
N TYR A 442 1.62 3.22 -2.37
CA TYR A 442 0.15 3.28 -2.37
C TYR A 442 -0.46 1.88 -2.43
N GLY A 443 -0.47 1.19 -1.28
CA GLY A 443 -1.03 -0.13 -1.02
C GLY A 443 -1.81 -0.82 -2.16
N SER A 444 -3.12 -0.97 -2.00
CA SER A 444 -4.00 -1.59 -3.01
C SER A 444 -4.36 -0.57 -4.11
N TYR A 445 -4.46 -1.02 -5.36
CA TYR A 445 -4.95 -0.17 -6.47
C TYR A 445 -6.40 0.26 -6.27
N ALA A 446 -7.14 -0.43 -5.40
CA ALA A 446 -8.52 -0.14 -5.07
C ALA A 446 -8.68 0.66 -3.77
N SER A 447 -7.61 1.16 -3.15
CA SER A 447 -7.69 2.01 -1.95
C SER A 447 -7.65 3.50 -2.31
N PRO A 448 -8.55 4.34 -1.79
CA PRO A 448 -8.38 5.78 -1.86
C PRO A 448 -7.25 6.23 -0.92
N PHE A 449 -6.78 7.46 -1.09
CA PHE A 449 -5.77 8.07 -0.24
C PHE A 449 -5.82 9.60 -0.24
N PHE A 450 -5.36 10.22 0.84
CA PHE A 450 -5.14 11.65 0.94
C PHE A 450 -3.68 12.05 0.68
N MET A 451 -3.48 13.13 -0.07
CA MET A 451 -2.18 13.73 -0.31
C MET A 451 -2.07 15.08 0.43
N PRO A 452 -1.35 15.15 1.58
CA PRO A 452 -1.21 16.37 2.36
C PRO A 452 -0.59 17.53 1.56
N GLY A 453 0.42 17.23 0.75
CA GLY A 453 1.12 18.20 -0.10
C GLY A 453 0.27 18.83 -1.20
N ARG A 454 -0.96 18.34 -1.42
CA ARG A 454 -1.87 18.81 -2.48
C ARG A 454 -3.26 19.18 -1.97
N ASN A 455 -3.54 18.90 -0.69
CA ASN A 455 -4.87 18.97 -0.10
C ASN A 455 -5.91 18.26 -0.99
N LEU A 456 -5.59 17.01 -1.37
CA LEU A 456 -6.28 16.25 -2.42
C LEU A 456 -6.62 14.85 -1.91
N VAL A 457 -7.90 14.49 -1.99
CA VAL A 457 -8.38 13.10 -1.84
C VAL A 457 -8.41 12.46 -3.22
N LEU A 458 -7.73 11.32 -3.39
CA LEU A 458 -7.74 10.55 -4.61
C LEU A 458 -8.57 9.29 -4.44
N VAL A 459 -9.51 9.08 -5.36
CA VAL A 459 -10.30 7.85 -5.46
C VAL A 459 -9.88 7.12 -6.73
N PRO A 460 -9.21 5.96 -6.64
CA PRO A 460 -8.83 5.21 -7.82
C PRO A 460 -10.06 4.65 -8.51
N HIS A 461 -10.04 4.60 -9.85
CA HIS A 461 -11.13 4.04 -10.63
C HIS A 461 -11.36 2.55 -10.34
N SER A 462 -10.33 1.82 -9.90
CA SER A 462 -10.41 0.42 -9.46
C SER A 462 -11.35 0.21 -8.27
N LEU A 463 -11.53 1.21 -7.40
CA LEU A 463 -12.49 1.16 -6.29
C LEU A 463 -13.94 1.24 -6.79
N LEU A 464 -14.16 1.90 -7.93
CA LEU A 464 -15.49 2.12 -8.50
C LEU A 464 -15.93 0.91 -9.35
N ALA A 465 -15.92 -0.27 -8.74
CA ALA A 465 -16.26 -1.53 -9.36
C ALA A 465 -17.05 -2.45 -8.41
N PRO A 466 -17.81 -3.43 -8.94
CA PRO A 466 -18.49 -4.41 -8.10
C PRO A 466 -17.54 -5.22 -7.21
N PRO A 467 -17.98 -5.62 -6.01
CA PRO A 467 -19.32 -5.40 -5.45
C PRO A 467 -19.49 -4.05 -4.73
N ILE A 468 -18.48 -3.18 -4.71
CA ILE A 468 -18.52 -1.92 -3.96
C ILE A 468 -19.37 -0.85 -4.67
N TYR A 469 -19.28 -0.78 -5.99
CA TYR A 469 -19.95 0.24 -6.77
C TYR A 469 -20.34 -0.25 -8.16
N TRP A 470 -21.54 0.14 -8.59
CA TRP A 470 -21.92 0.22 -9.99
C TRP A 470 -22.71 1.52 -10.21
N PRO A 471 -22.71 2.05 -11.45
CA PRO A 471 -23.46 3.26 -11.75
C PRO A 471 -24.94 3.12 -11.38
N GLN A 472 -25.49 4.19 -10.79
CA GLN A 472 -26.89 4.28 -10.38
C GLN A 472 -27.30 3.32 -9.24
N GLN A 473 -26.34 2.75 -8.50
CA GLN A 473 -26.65 2.00 -7.28
C GLN A 473 -27.36 2.88 -6.22
N PRO A 474 -28.19 2.30 -5.34
CA PRO A 474 -28.87 3.03 -4.26
C PRO A 474 -27.95 3.97 -3.49
N ALA A 475 -28.44 5.18 -3.19
CA ALA A 475 -27.71 6.17 -2.42
C ALA A 475 -27.21 5.63 -1.07
N LEU A 476 -27.99 4.77 -0.41
CA LEU A 476 -27.58 4.09 0.83
C LEU A 476 -26.24 3.37 0.68
N LEU A 477 -26.04 2.61 -0.39
CA LEU A 477 -24.84 1.81 -0.60
C LEU A 477 -23.65 2.69 -0.97
N THR A 478 -23.88 3.69 -1.82
CA THR A 478 -22.87 4.69 -2.19
C THR A 478 -22.42 5.51 -0.98
N GLN A 479 -23.37 6.06 -0.21
CA GLN A 479 -23.07 6.93 0.93
C GLN A 479 -22.51 6.17 2.13
N SER A 480 -22.74 4.86 2.24
CA SER A 480 -22.18 4.07 3.33
C SER A 480 -20.72 3.72 3.07
N ALA A 481 -20.40 2.84 2.12
CA ALA A 481 -19.04 2.34 1.94
C ALA A 481 -18.13 3.41 1.34
N LEU A 482 -18.49 4.00 0.19
CA LEU A 482 -17.68 5.05 -0.44
C LEU A 482 -17.71 6.35 0.38
N GLY A 483 -18.84 6.66 1.01
CA GLY A 483 -18.92 7.83 1.88
C GLY A 483 -18.01 7.72 3.10
N PHE A 484 -17.94 6.52 3.72
CA PHE A 484 -16.98 6.24 4.79
C PHE A 484 -15.54 6.42 4.31
N LEU A 485 -15.17 5.81 3.17
CA LEU A 485 -13.80 5.85 2.66
C LEU A 485 -13.38 7.27 2.27
N ILE A 486 -14.21 8.02 1.55
CA ILE A 486 -13.91 9.41 1.19
C ILE A 486 -13.89 10.31 2.44
N GLY A 487 -14.77 10.06 3.41
CA GLY A 487 -14.80 10.79 4.69
C GLY A 487 -13.55 10.51 5.53
N HIS A 488 -13.06 9.28 5.51
CA HIS A 488 -11.79 8.88 6.12
C HIS A 488 -10.63 9.64 5.48
N GLU A 489 -10.49 9.62 4.15
CA GLU A 489 -9.44 10.37 3.46
C GLU A 489 -9.52 11.89 3.66
N MET A 490 -10.73 12.45 3.67
CA MET A 490 -10.94 13.87 3.99
C MET A 490 -10.46 14.20 5.41
N SER A 491 -10.63 13.26 6.34
CA SER A 491 -10.23 13.42 7.75
C SER A 491 -8.72 13.43 7.93
N HIS A 492 -7.95 12.79 7.05
CA HIS A 492 -6.48 12.87 7.10
C HIS A 492 -5.99 14.31 7.07
N GLY A 493 -6.60 15.19 6.28
CA GLY A 493 -6.27 16.62 6.27
C GLY A 493 -6.37 17.33 7.63
N PHE A 494 -6.96 16.70 8.65
CA PHE A 494 -7.21 17.26 9.98
C PHE A 494 -6.65 16.41 11.11
N THR A 495 -5.89 15.35 10.81
CA THR A 495 -5.21 14.56 11.84
C THR A 495 -4.15 15.40 12.57
N PRO A 496 -3.75 15.02 13.79
CA PRO A 496 -2.63 15.67 14.48
C PRO A 496 -1.35 15.80 13.64
N THR A 497 -1.06 14.83 12.75
CA THR A 497 0.12 14.87 11.87
C THR A 497 -0.06 15.85 10.71
N ASP A 498 -1.18 15.78 9.99
CA ASP A 498 -1.36 16.46 8.71
C ASP A 498 -2.14 17.78 8.79
N VAL A 499 -2.74 18.10 9.93
CA VAL A 499 -3.39 19.41 10.17
C VAL A 499 -2.41 20.58 9.97
N ILE A 500 -1.10 20.33 10.00
CA ILE A 500 -0.07 21.35 9.79
C ILE A 500 0.01 21.85 8.35
N TYR A 501 -0.54 21.14 7.36
CA TYR A 501 -0.55 21.57 5.97
C TYR A 501 -1.70 22.57 5.72
N ASP A 502 -1.45 23.60 4.92
CA ASP A 502 -2.43 24.63 4.56
C ASP A 502 -3.32 24.20 3.39
N ALA A 503 -4.22 25.10 3.00
CA ALA A 503 -5.18 24.88 1.93
C ALA A 503 -4.55 24.68 0.54
N ARG A 504 -3.26 25.02 0.37
CA ARG A 504 -2.47 24.80 -0.85
C ARG A 504 -1.58 23.56 -0.74
N GLY A 505 -1.61 22.87 0.40
CA GLY A 505 -0.71 21.74 0.68
C GLY A 505 0.70 22.17 1.11
N THR A 506 0.90 23.43 1.48
CA THR A 506 2.18 23.91 2.02
C THR A 506 2.21 23.75 3.54
N ARG A 507 3.35 23.37 4.12
CA ARG A 507 3.48 23.27 5.59
C ARG A 507 3.28 24.65 6.22
N GLY A 508 2.22 24.79 7.02
CA GLY A 508 1.82 26.05 7.66
C GLY A 508 2.91 26.60 8.58
N SER A 509 2.90 27.92 8.81
CA SER A 509 3.96 28.62 9.54
C SER A 509 4.10 28.17 11.00
N ARG A 510 5.24 28.47 11.65
CA ARG A 510 5.43 28.17 13.08
C ARG A 510 4.34 28.83 13.94
N GLN A 511 3.95 30.06 13.61
CA GLN A 511 2.90 30.80 14.31
C GLN A 511 1.54 30.09 14.19
N GLN A 512 1.21 29.59 12.99
CA GLN A 512 -0.03 28.85 12.75
C GLN A 512 -0.10 27.56 13.55
N ARG A 513 1.00 26.81 13.61
CA ARG A 513 1.08 25.59 14.45
C ARG A 513 0.95 25.91 15.93
N GLN A 514 1.48 27.06 16.38
CA GLN A 514 1.30 27.52 17.77
C GLN A 514 -0.17 27.89 18.06
N GLN A 515 -0.88 28.49 17.10
CA GLN A 515 -2.30 28.82 17.27
C GLN A 515 -3.18 27.58 17.46
N LEU A 516 -2.93 26.49 16.72
CA LEU A 516 -3.64 25.22 16.94
C LEU A 516 -3.32 24.64 18.32
N ARG A 517 -2.03 24.65 18.71
CA ARG A 517 -1.58 24.13 20.02
C ARG A 517 -1.99 24.99 21.22
N ALA A 518 -2.45 26.23 20.99
CA ALA A 518 -2.98 27.09 22.04
C ALA A 518 -4.34 26.63 22.56
N SER A 519 -5.06 25.79 21.81
CA SER A 519 -6.29 25.15 22.31
C SER A 519 -5.94 24.02 23.28
N GLU A 520 -6.24 24.22 24.56
CA GLU A 520 -6.12 23.16 25.57
C GLU A 520 -7.03 21.97 25.28
N HIS A 521 -8.22 22.23 24.72
CA HIS A 521 -9.15 21.17 24.33
C HIS A 521 -8.55 20.30 23.24
N PHE A 522 -8.04 20.90 22.15
CA PHE A 522 -7.42 20.17 21.05
C PHE A 522 -6.24 19.33 21.54
N VAL A 523 -5.33 19.93 22.33
CA VAL A 523 -4.16 19.23 22.88
C VAL A 523 -4.59 18.06 23.79
N ARG A 524 -5.64 18.24 24.61
CA ARG A 524 -6.17 17.17 25.46
C ARG A 524 -6.77 16.03 24.64
N GLN A 525 -7.53 16.35 23.60
CA GLN A 525 -8.15 15.34 22.72
C GLN A 525 -7.11 14.59 21.89
N SER A 526 -6.10 15.27 21.32
CA SER A 526 -4.98 14.60 20.65
C SER A 526 -4.22 13.66 21.60
N ARG A 527 -4.03 14.06 22.87
CA ARG A 527 -3.43 13.18 23.89
C ARG A 527 -4.33 12.01 24.26
N CYS A 528 -5.65 12.18 24.25
CA CYS A 528 -6.61 11.10 24.46
C CYS A 528 -6.44 10.03 23.36
N PHE A 529 -6.51 10.43 22.09
CA PHE A 529 -6.29 9.51 20.96
C PHE A 529 -4.94 8.79 21.07
N ARG A 530 -3.85 9.52 21.32
CA ARG A 530 -2.52 8.93 21.45
C ARG A 530 -2.39 7.94 22.61
N ARG A 531 -3.05 8.20 23.74
CA ARG A 531 -3.05 7.25 24.87
C ARG A 531 -3.84 5.99 24.55
N LYS A 532 -4.96 6.13 23.83
CA LYS A 532 -5.87 5.02 23.52
C LYS A 532 -5.35 4.15 22.37
N TYR A 533 -4.85 4.77 21.31
CA TYR A 533 -4.54 4.11 20.04
C TYR A 533 -3.06 4.13 19.66
N LYS A 534 -2.20 4.80 20.44
CA LYS A 534 -0.74 4.88 20.21
C LYS A 534 -0.43 5.38 18.80
N ASP A 535 0.30 4.60 18.01
CA ASP A 535 0.75 4.95 16.67
C ASP A 535 -0.38 4.94 15.64
N MET A 536 -1.54 4.32 15.96
CA MET A 536 -2.74 4.32 15.11
C MET A 536 -3.64 5.56 15.33
N THR A 537 -3.14 6.61 15.98
CA THR A 537 -3.94 7.78 16.36
C THR A 537 -4.68 8.41 15.18
N ASP A 538 -3.96 8.62 14.08
CA ASP A 538 -4.48 9.33 12.92
C ASP A 538 -5.53 8.48 12.20
N GLU A 539 -5.20 7.21 11.93
CA GLU A 539 -6.11 6.26 11.29
C GLU A 539 -7.40 6.04 12.08
N LYS A 540 -7.31 5.93 13.41
CA LYS A 540 -8.49 5.75 14.26
C LYS A 540 -9.35 7.02 14.31
N PHE A 541 -8.73 8.19 14.26
CA PHE A 541 -9.49 9.43 14.09
C PHE A 541 -10.20 9.46 12.72
N CYS A 542 -9.52 9.08 11.65
CA CYS A 542 -10.09 9.04 10.30
C CYS A 542 -11.23 8.02 10.18
N ASP A 543 -11.11 6.82 10.77
CA ASP A 543 -12.18 5.82 10.79
C ASP A 543 -13.43 6.33 11.53
N ILE A 544 -13.26 6.90 12.73
CA ILE A 544 -14.37 7.41 13.55
C ILE A 544 -15.04 8.60 12.88
N ASN A 545 -14.25 9.59 12.43
CA ASN A 545 -14.78 10.80 11.81
C ASN A 545 -15.38 10.49 10.43
N GLY A 546 -14.73 9.63 9.64
CA GLY A 546 -15.23 9.18 8.33
C GLY A 546 -16.58 8.48 8.42
N LEU A 547 -16.74 7.55 9.38
CA LEU A 547 -18.03 6.90 9.65
C LEU A 547 -19.11 7.91 10.05
N THR A 548 -18.76 8.85 10.93
CA THR A 548 -19.69 9.87 11.41
C THR A 548 -20.13 10.78 10.26
N LEU A 549 -19.21 11.30 9.46
CA LEU A 549 -19.51 12.17 8.31
C LEU A 549 -20.37 11.45 7.28
N ALA A 550 -20.05 10.20 6.96
CA ALA A 550 -20.79 9.38 6.00
C ALA A 550 -22.23 9.14 6.46
N HIS A 551 -22.41 8.79 7.73
CA HIS A 551 -23.74 8.54 8.29
C HIS A 551 -24.57 9.83 8.36
N GLU A 552 -23.98 10.94 8.82
CA GLU A 552 -24.66 12.25 8.87
C GLU A 552 -25.06 12.73 7.46
N ALA A 553 -24.20 12.52 6.45
CA ALA A 553 -24.51 12.84 5.06
C ALA A 553 -25.64 11.96 4.52
N PHE A 554 -25.60 10.66 4.79
CA PHE A 554 -26.66 9.72 4.42
C PHE A 554 -28.01 10.10 5.01
N VAL A 555 -28.06 10.42 6.30
CA VAL A 555 -29.29 10.83 6.98
C VAL A 555 -29.81 12.15 6.41
N ALA A 556 -28.94 13.13 6.17
CA ALA A 556 -29.34 14.42 5.62
C ALA A 556 -29.93 14.30 4.20
N THR A 557 -29.29 13.51 3.32
CA THR A 557 -29.77 13.30 1.95
C THR A 557 -31.04 12.48 1.92
N SER A 558 -31.10 11.39 2.68
CA SER A 558 -32.26 10.48 2.68
C SER A 558 -33.49 11.15 3.28
N SER A 559 -33.34 11.87 4.40
CA SER A 559 -34.48 12.55 5.07
C SER A 559 -35.16 13.62 4.21
N ALA A 560 -34.49 14.10 3.15
CA ALA A 560 -35.11 15.00 2.17
C ALA A 560 -36.12 14.29 1.25
N THR A 561 -36.12 12.95 1.21
CA THR A 561 -36.98 12.14 0.32
C THR A 561 -37.79 11.08 1.07
N VAL A 562 -37.21 10.41 2.07
CA VAL A 562 -37.83 9.36 2.88
C VAL A 562 -37.27 9.38 4.31
N ALA A 563 -38.11 9.20 5.32
CA ALA A 563 -37.65 9.07 6.71
C ALA A 563 -36.72 7.87 6.87
N VAL A 564 -35.50 8.10 7.36
CA VAL A 564 -34.51 7.03 7.59
C VAL A 564 -34.98 6.14 8.74
N ASN A 565 -35.39 4.92 8.40
CA ASN A 565 -35.80 3.93 9.38
C ASN A 565 -34.60 3.13 9.93
N LYS A 566 -34.85 2.39 11.01
CA LYS A 566 -33.84 1.57 11.69
C LYS A 566 -33.15 0.56 10.78
N SER A 567 -33.88 -0.07 9.87
CA SER A 567 -33.30 -1.06 8.97
C SER A 567 -32.40 -0.46 7.90
N MET A 568 -32.70 0.75 7.43
CA MET A 568 -31.78 1.50 6.57
C MET A 568 -30.45 1.81 7.28
N GLN A 569 -30.50 2.17 8.58
CA GLN A 569 -29.29 2.37 9.38
C GLN A 569 -28.51 1.06 9.57
N GLN A 570 -29.18 -0.06 9.85
CA GLN A 570 -28.53 -1.36 9.95
C GLN A 570 -27.80 -1.73 8.65
N LEU A 571 -28.46 -1.54 7.49
CA LEU A 571 -27.86 -1.79 6.17
C LEU A 571 -26.67 -0.86 5.89
N PHE A 572 -26.75 0.40 6.30
CA PHE A 572 -25.64 1.34 6.19
C PHE A 572 -24.39 0.78 6.90
N PHE A 573 -24.51 0.41 8.18
CA PHE A 573 -23.36 -0.09 8.95
C PHE A 573 -22.85 -1.44 8.42
N LEU A 574 -23.74 -2.35 8.00
CA LEU A 574 -23.35 -3.62 7.41
C LEU A 574 -22.53 -3.40 6.13
N ASN A 575 -22.98 -2.51 5.24
CA ASN A 575 -22.26 -2.25 3.99
C ASN A 575 -20.89 -1.57 4.23
N VAL A 576 -20.76 -0.72 5.27
CA VAL A 576 -19.45 -0.21 5.69
C VAL A 576 -18.55 -1.35 6.17
N ALA A 577 -19.03 -2.18 7.10
CA ALA A 577 -18.24 -3.25 7.68
C ALA A 577 -17.78 -4.28 6.64
N GLN A 578 -18.61 -4.57 5.65
CA GLN A 578 -18.28 -5.59 4.65
C GLN A 578 -17.18 -5.21 3.66
N PHE A 579 -16.85 -3.91 3.54
CA PHE A 579 -15.64 -3.48 2.84
C PHE A 579 -14.36 -4.04 3.49
N PHE A 580 -14.39 -4.33 4.79
CA PHE A 580 -13.24 -4.79 5.57
C PHE A 580 -13.20 -6.31 5.76
N CYS A 581 -14.13 -7.07 5.15
CA CYS A 581 -14.11 -8.51 5.29
C CYS A 581 -12.85 -9.13 4.69
N GLN A 582 -12.26 -10.07 5.42
CA GLN A 582 -11.07 -10.82 5.03
C GLN A 582 -11.07 -12.23 5.63
N LEU A 583 -10.23 -13.14 5.12
CA LEU A 583 -10.07 -14.47 5.69
C LEU A 583 -9.45 -14.40 7.10
N ASP A 584 -9.94 -15.26 7.99
CA ASP A 584 -9.50 -15.32 9.39
C ASP A 584 -7.99 -15.61 9.54
N GLU A 585 -7.42 -16.41 8.64
CA GLU A 585 -5.99 -16.78 8.63
C GLU A 585 -5.06 -15.57 8.43
N LEU A 586 -5.56 -14.46 7.87
CA LEU A 586 -4.80 -13.23 7.64
C LEU A 586 -5.08 -12.12 8.65
N GLN A 587 -6.07 -12.29 9.54
CA GLN A 587 -6.27 -11.38 10.69
C GLN A 587 -5.10 -11.41 11.69
N LEU A 588 -4.22 -12.42 11.61
CA LEU A 588 -3.12 -12.63 12.56
C LEU A 588 -1.74 -12.15 12.06
N GLY A 589 -1.60 -11.76 10.77
CA GLY A 589 -0.30 -11.48 10.16
C GLY A 589 -0.24 -10.28 9.20
N GLN A 590 -1.30 -9.48 9.07
CA GLN A 590 -1.34 -8.29 8.21
C GLN A 590 -1.94 -7.05 8.90
N ASP A 591 -1.89 -7.00 10.23
CA ASP A 591 -2.23 -5.77 10.94
C ASP A 591 -1.18 -4.73 10.58
N SER A 592 -1.60 -3.69 9.85
CA SER A 592 -0.73 -2.55 9.56
C SER A 592 -0.42 -1.84 10.88
N ASP A 593 0.85 -1.63 11.19
CA ASP A 593 1.30 -0.96 12.43
C ASP A 593 0.62 0.40 12.65
N VAL A 594 0.21 1.07 11.58
CA VAL A 594 -0.46 2.38 11.62
C VAL A 594 -1.98 2.30 11.55
N HIS A 595 -2.59 1.23 11.02
CA HIS A 595 -4.05 1.13 10.83
C HIS A 595 -4.73 0.19 11.85
N GLY A 596 -3.98 -0.81 12.35
CA GLY A 596 -4.51 -1.97 13.06
C GLY A 596 -5.27 -2.92 12.15
N GLY A 597 -5.79 -4.01 12.72
CA GLY A 597 -6.55 -5.01 11.98
C GLY A 597 -7.96 -4.55 11.57
N SER A 598 -8.48 -5.13 10.48
CA SER A 598 -9.82 -4.85 9.93
C SER A 598 -10.95 -4.99 10.97
N ARG A 599 -10.91 -6.03 11.82
CA ARG A 599 -11.84 -6.21 12.95
C ARG A 599 -11.78 -5.04 13.92
N GLN A 600 -10.57 -4.58 14.23
CA GLN A 600 -10.35 -3.49 15.17
C GLN A 600 -10.82 -2.14 14.60
N ARG A 601 -10.54 -1.85 13.33
CA ARG A 601 -10.99 -0.63 12.64
C ARG A 601 -12.51 -0.47 12.69
N ILE A 602 -13.24 -1.52 12.32
CA ILE A 602 -14.71 -1.49 12.32
C ILE A 602 -15.27 -1.37 13.73
N ASN A 603 -14.83 -2.23 14.66
CA ASN A 603 -15.38 -2.24 16.01
C ASN A 603 -15.07 -0.93 16.76
N ASP A 604 -13.85 -0.38 16.62
CA ASP A 604 -13.49 0.91 17.24
C ASP A 604 -14.37 2.05 16.69
N ALA A 605 -14.67 2.06 15.38
CA ALA A 605 -15.50 3.09 14.77
C ALA A 605 -16.98 2.97 15.19
N VAL A 606 -17.59 1.79 15.04
CA VAL A 606 -19.04 1.64 15.29
C VAL A 606 -19.40 1.74 16.76
N PHE A 607 -18.55 1.29 17.68
CA PHE A 607 -18.81 1.42 19.11
C PHE A 607 -18.68 2.86 19.61
N THR A 608 -18.19 3.78 18.77
CA THR A 608 -18.25 5.22 19.04
C THR A 608 -19.47 5.93 18.45
N SER A 609 -20.28 5.21 17.67
CA SER A 609 -21.43 5.78 16.96
C SER A 609 -22.71 5.62 17.77
N ALA A 610 -23.28 6.74 18.25
CA ALA A 610 -24.60 6.75 18.85
C ALA A 610 -25.69 6.25 17.88
N ALA A 611 -25.53 6.54 16.59
CA ALA A 611 -26.44 6.04 15.56
C ALA A 611 -26.36 4.52 15.42
N PHE A 612 -25.17 3.93 15.50
CA PHE A 612 -25.00 2.47 15.51
C PHE A 612 -25.71 1.84 16.71
N ASN A 613 -25.50 2.39 17.91
CA ASN A 613 -26.13 1.89 19.12
C ASN A 613 -27.67 1.93 19.02
N SER A 614 -28.22 2.99 18.42
CA SER A 614 -29.66 3.08 18.15
C SER A 614 -30.14 2.09 17.08
N ALA A 615 -29.36 1.88 16.02
CA ALA A 615 -29.70 0.96 14.93
C ALA A 615 -29.72 -0.52 15.38
N PHE A 616 -28.89 -0.91 16.34
CA PHE A 616 -28.75 -2.29 16.81
C PHE A 616 -29.25 -2.54 18.25
N ASP A 617 -29.87 -1.53 18.88
CA ASP A 617 -30.33 -1.58 20.29
C ASP A 617 -29.23 -1.90 21.30
N CYS A 618 -28.01 -1.42 21.07
CA CYS A 618 -26.89 -1.66 21.97
C CYS A 618 -27.08 -0.91 23.29
N SER A 619 -26.96 -1.62 24.41
CA SER A 619 -27.18 -1.06 25.76
C SER A 619 -25.99 -0.29 26.33
N SER A 620 -24.86 -0.26 25.63
CA SER A 620 -23.63 0.34 26.14
C SER A 620 -23.68 1.87 26.11
N PRO A 621 -23.33 2.57 27.22
CA PRO A 621 -23.10 4.00 27.16
C PRO A 621 -21.93 4.29 26.20
N VAL A 622 -22.07 5.34 25.40
CA VAL A 622 -21.00 5.93 24.57
C VAL A 622 -19.78 6.16 25.48
N ARG A 623 -18.74 5.33 25.36
CA ARG A 623 -17.59 5.30 26.30
C ARG A 623 -16.78 6.58 26.15
N ASP A 624 -16.57 7.39 27.19
CA ASP A 624 -15.67 8.59 27.23
C ASP A 624 -14.78 8.74 25.98
N GLU A 625 -15.31 9.43 24.96
CA GLU A 625 -14.74 9.37 23.62
C GLU A 625 -13.70 10.47 23.40
N CYS A 626 -12.54 10.06 22.91
CA CYS A 626 -11.60 10.98 22.28
C CYS A 626 -12.27 11.53 21.01
N GLN A 627 -12.49 12.84 20.94
CA GLN A 627 -13.12 13.49 19.77
C GLN A 627 -12.40 14.80 19.46
N LEU A 628 -11.83 14.93 18.26
CA LEU A 628 -11.08 16.12 17.86
C LEU A 628 -12.00 17.25 17.42
N TYR A 629 -12.96 17.02 16.51
CA TYR A 629 -13.79 18.07 15.91
C TYR A 629 -15.27 17.92 16.27
#